data_AF-A0A820QNF6-F1
#
_entry.id   AF-A0A820QNF6-F1
#
_cell.length_a   1.000
_cell.length_b   1.000
_cell.length_c   1.000
_cell.angle_alpha   90.00
_cell.angle_beta   90.00
_cell.angle_gamma   90.00
#
_symmetry.space_group_name_H-M   'P 1'
#
loop_
_entity.id
_entity.type
_entity.pdbx_description
1 polymer ?
#
loop_
_entity_poly.entity_id
_entity_poly.type
_entity_poly.pdbx_seq_one_letter_code
_entity_poly.pdbx_strand_id
1 'polypeptide(L)'
;MQVLDEKAEEGPKIIKKEITYVPGLEKIFDEILVNATDNKQRDSTMTFIEVDINQEKSEIKICNDGRGIPVRKWTQNESIYIPTLMVGKLKT
;
A
#
# COMPACT_ATOMS: atom_id res chain seq x y z
N MET A 1 14.06 0.84 15.66
CA MET A 1 13.49 1.22 14.34
C MET A 1 13.89 2.64 14.01
N GLN A 2 14.10 2.98 12.73
CA GLN A 2 14.23 4.37 12.30
C GLN A 2 12.83 4.99 12.20
N VAL A 3 12.63 6.16 12.81
CA VAL A 3 11.34 6.87 12.78
C VAL A 3 11.58 8.32 12.39
N LEU A 4 10.64 8.91 11.65
CA LEU A 4 10.62 10.34 11.38
C LEU A 4 10.11 11.08 12.60
N ASP A 5 10.95 11.96 13.15
CA ASP A 5 10.57 12.91 14.18
C ASP A 5 10.28 14.26 13.53
N GLU A 6 9.00 14.56 13.30
CA GLU A 6 8.53 15.80 12.68
C GLU A 6 8.59 17.01 13.62
N LYS A 7 8.74 16.77 14.94
CA LYS A 7 8.68 17.82 15.97
C LYS A 7 10.06 18.27 16.45
N ALA A 8 11.13 17.78 15.83
CA ALA A 8 12.48 18.17 16.19
C ALA A 8 12.72 19.67 15.92
N GLU A 9 13.44 20.34 16.84
CA GLU A 9 13.66 21.80 16.80
C GLU A 9 14.33 22.30 15.52
N GLU A 10 15.19 21.48 14.91
CA GLU A 10 15.92 21.79 13.68
C GLU A 10 15.16 21.36 12.40
N GLY A 11 13.92 20.88 12.55
CA GLY A 11 13.09 20.34 11.47
C GLY A 11 13.05 18.81 11.41
N PRO A 12 12.23 18.23 10.52
CA PRO A 12 11.98 16.80 10.46
C PRO A 12 13.26 15.98 10.27
N LYS A 13 13.52 15.01 11.15
CA LYS A 13 14.73 14.17 11.08
C LYS A 13 14.45 12.71 11.38
N ILE A 14 15.25 11.83 10.78
CA ILE A 14 15.20 10.40 11.06
C ILE A 14 16.03 10.09 12.31
N ILE A 15 15.41 9.48 13.31
CA ILE A 15 16.06 9.07 14.57
C ILE A 15 15.96 7.56 14.77
N LYS A 16 16.93 6.98 15.48
CA LYS A 16 16.83 5.60 15.97
C LYS A 16 16.03 5.59 17.28
N LYS A 17 14.93 4.85 17.31
CA LYS A 17 14.07 4.70 18.49
C LYS A 17 13.84 3.24 18.81
N GLU A 18 13.88 2.90 20.09
CA GLU A 18 13.44 1.59 20.58
C GLU A 18 11.90 1.62 20.69
N ILE A 19 11.24 0.68 20.03
CA ILE A 19 9.77 0.59 19.99
C ILE A 19 9.33 -0.87 20.05
N THR A 20 8.13 -1.10 20.56
CA THR A 20 7.44 -2.38 20.49
C THR A 20 6.35 -2.29 19.43
N TYR A 21 6.34 -3.22 18.48
CA TYR A 21 5.34 -3.27 17.41
C TYR A 21 5.09 -4.73 16.99
N VAL A 22 4.03 -4.95 16.22
CA VAL A 22 3.69 -6.28 15.68
C VAL A 22 4.23 -6.39 14.25
N PRO A 23 5.24 -7.23 13.97
CA PRO A 23 5.83 -7.32 12.63
C PRO A 23 4.83 -7.76 11.55
N GLY A 24 3.87 -8.62 11.90
CA GLY A 24 2.84 -9.05 10.94
C GLY A 24 1.93 -7.90 10.48
N LEU A 25 1.62 -6.95 11.36
CA LEU A 25 0.82 -5.77 11.02
C LEU A 25 1.60 -4.82 10.09
N GLU A 26 2.88 -4.62 10.39
CA GLU A 26 3.77 -3.83 9.53
C GLU A 26 3.93 -4.48 8.16
N LYS A 27 4.07 -5.81 8.11
CA LYS A 27 4.25 -6.53 6.84
C LYS A 27 3.04 -6.48 5.92
N ILE A 28 1.81 -6.63 6.45
CA ILE A 28 0.61 -6.52 5.60
C ILE A 28 0.40 -5.11 5.06
N PHE A 29 0.82 -4.08 5.80
CA PHE A 29 0.83 -2.70 5.30
C PHE A 29 1.85 -2.53 4.17
N ASP A 30 3.08 -3.01 4.37
CA ASP A 30 4.16 -2.98 3.38
C ASP A 30 3.76 -3.64 2.05
N GLU A 31 3.12 -4.81 2.08
CA GLU A 31 2.66 -5.51 0.87
C GLU A 31 1.69 -4.66 0.02
N ILE A 32 0.78 -3.91 0.64
CA ILE A 32 -0.15 -3.05 -0.11
C ILE A 32 0.58 -1.79 -0.62
N LEU A 33 1.50 -1.23 0.16
CA LEU A 33 2.28 -0.05 -0.24
C LEU A 33 3.23 -0.36 -1.41
N VAL A 34 3.88 -1.51 -1.40
CA VAL A 34 4.74 -1.98 -2.49
C VAL A 34 3.91 -2.20 -3.75
N ASN A 35 2.70 -2.76 -3.66
CA ASN A 35 1.80 -2.92 -4.81
C ASN A 35 1.43 -1.58 -5.48
N ALA A 36 1.17 -0.53 -4.68
CA ALA A 36 0.93 0.81 -5.18
C ALA A 36 2.18 1.40 -5.85
N THR A 37 3.35 1.19 -5.25
CA THR A 37 4.64 1.64 -5.79
C THR A 37 4.98 0.93 -7.11
N ASP A 38 4.73 -0.37 -7.22
CA ASP A 38 4.92 -1.15 -8.44
C ASP A 38 4.05 -0.66 -9.60
N ASN A 39 2.91 -0.02 -9.30
CA ASN A 39 2.10 0.58 -10.34
C ASN A 39 2.85 1.71 -11.07
N LYS A 40 3.74 2.44 -10.41
CA LYS A 40 4.57 3.47 -11.08
C LYS A 40 5.51 2.88 -12.12
N GLN A 41 6.01 1.67 -11.88
CA GLN A 41 6.85 0.96 -12.84
C GLN A 41 6.04 0.48 -14.05
N ARG A 42 4.78 0.05 -13.82
CA ARG A 42 3.85 -0.39 -14.87
C ARG A 42 3.23 0.77 -15.66
N ASP A 43 3.05 1.91 -15.01
CA ASP A 43 2.46 3.12 -15.56
C ASP A 43 3.25 4.35 -15.12
N SER A 44 4.09 4.84 -16.02
CA SER A 44 4.90 6.04 -15.80
C SER A 44 4.06 7.30 -15.58
N THR A 45 2.77 7.30 -15.94
CA THR A 45 1.87 8.46 -15.78
C THR A 45 1.35 8.64 -14.35
N MET A 46 1.45 7.62 -13.50
CA MET A 46 1.09 7.71 -12.08
C MET A 46 1.86 8.84 -11.39
N THR A 47 1.18 9.70 -10.65
CA THR A 47 1.77 10.90 -10.02
C THR A 47 1.75 10.86 -8.51
N PHE A 48 0.83 10.11 -7.88
CA PHE A 48 0.71 10.11 -6.43
C PHE A 48 0.41 8.73 -5.83
N ILE A 49 0.80 8.60 -4.57
CA ILE A 49 0.31 7.60 -3.63
C ILE A 49 -0.18 8.37 -2.41
N GLU A 50 -1.39 8.09 -1.97
CA GLU A 50 -2.00 8.64 -0.77
C GLU A 50 -2.18 7.52 0.26
N VAL A 51 -1.74 7.77 1.49
CA VAL A 51 -1.88 6.85 2.62
C VAL A 51 -2.66 7.55 3.73
N ASP A 52 -3.84 7.04 4.03
CA ASP A 52 -4.69 7.50 5.13
C ASP A 52 -4.72 6.41 6.21
N ILE A 53 -4.39 6.78 7.45
CA ILE A 53 -4.39 5.89 8.61
C ILE A 53 -5.36 6.48 9.63
N ASN A 54 -6.54 5.85 9.75
CA ASN A 54 -7.54 6.20 10.74
C ASN A 54 -7.47 5.23 11.92
N GLN A 55 -6.78 5.64 12.98
CA GLN A 55 -6.58 4.80 14.17
C GLN A 55 -7.89 4.54 14.93
N GLU A 56 -8.80 5.52 15.00
CA GLU A 56 -10.08 5.37 15.71
C GLU A 56 -10.95 4.28 15.07
N LYS A 57 -10.90 4.17 13.74
CA LYS A 57 -11.64 3.15 12.98
C LYS A 57 -10.84 1.88 12.71
N SER A 58 -9.56 1.86 13.06
CA SER A 58 -8.62 0.80 12.65
C SER A 58 -8.62 0.56 11.13
N GLU A 59 -8.70 1.64 10.35
CA GLU A 59 -8.71 1.60 8.89
C GLU A 59 -7.39 2.15 8.33
N ILE A 60 -6.82 1.45 7.36
CA ILE A 60 -5.68 1.92 6.56
C ILE A 60 -6.11 1.90 5.11
N LYS A 61 -5.98 3.03 4.43
CA LYS A 61 -6.28 3.18 3.01
C LYS A 61 -5.02 3.61 2.27
N ILE A 62 -4.69 2.88 1.21
CA ILE A 62 -3.61 3.20 0.29
C ILE A 62 -4.24 3.37 -1.09
N CYS A 63 -4.04 4.53 -1.69
CA CYS A 63 -4.60 4.89 -2.99
C CYS A 63 -3.47 5.36 -3.92
N ASN A 64 -3.52 4.97 -5.18
CA ASN A 64 -2.63 5.51 -6.22
C ASN A 64 -3.45 5.86 -7.47
N ASP A 65 -2.99 6.84 -8.22
CA ASP A 65 -3.52 7.13 -9.56
C ASP A 65 -2.85 6.29 -10.64
N GLY A 66 -3.02 6.69 -11.90
CA GLY A 66 -2.57 5.94 -13.07
C GLY A 66 -3.52 4.79 -13.41
N ARG A 67 -2.99 3.81 -14.12
CA ARG A 67 -3.75 2.68 -14.66
C ARG A 67 -4.24 1.78 -13.52
N GLY A 68 -5.55 1.75 -13.34
CA GLY A 68 -6.21 0.83 -12.42
C GLY A 68 -6.24 -0.62 -12.93
N ILE A 69 -6.76 -1.51 -12.09
CA ILE A 69 -6.99 -2.91 -12.46
C ILE A 69 -8.15 -2.97 -13.45
N PRO A 70 -8.01 -3.65 -14.61
CA PRO A 70 -9.07 -3.72 -15.60
C PRO A 70 -10.28 -4.51 -15.07
N VAL A 71 -11.45 -3.87 -15.08
CA VAL A 71 -12.71 -4.49 -14.68
C VAL A 71 -13.27 -5.31 -15.86
N ARG A 72 -12.76 -6.53 -16.02
CA ARG A 72 -13.25 -7.48 -17.02
C ARG A 72 -13.24 -8.90 -16.49
N LYS A 73 -14.01 -9.77 -17.15
CA LYS A 73 -14.00 -11.22 -16.91
C LYS A 73 -12.64 -11.81 -17.28
N TRP A 74 -12.20 -12.79 -16.52
CA TRP A 74 -10.96 -13.51 -16.79
C TRP A 74 -11.13 -14.44 -17.98
N THR A 75 -10.20 -14.41 -18.92
CA THR A 75 -10.29 -15.18 -20.17
C THR A 75 -10.27 -16.69 -19.96
N GLN A 76 -9.72 -17.18 -18.84
CA GLN A 76 -9.71 -18.61 -18.51
C GLN A 76 -10.95 -19.06 -17.72
N ASN A 77 -11.70 -18.12 -17.12
CA ASN A 77 -12.97 -18.41 -16.47
C ASN A 77 -13.85 -17.16 -16.38
N GLU A 78 -14.88 -17.11 -17.23
CA GLU A 78 -15.77 -15.96 -17.36
C GLU A 78 -16.68 -15.69 -16.14
N SER A 79 -16.75 -16.62 -15.19
CA SER A 79 -17.45 -16.40 -13.92
C SER A 79 -16.65 -15.57 -12.91
N ILE A 80 -15.37 -15.30 -13.19
CA ILE A 80 -14.45 -14.59 -12.29
C ILE A 80 -13.99 -13.28 -12.92
N TYR A 81 -13.98 -12.20 -12.15
CA TYR A 81 -13.43 -10.90 -12.55
C TYR A 81 -11.93 -10.79 -12.20
N ILE A 82 -11.16 -10.09 -13.05
CA ILE A 82 -9.73 -9.87 -12.83
C ILE A 82 -9.43 -9.25 -11.43
N PRO A 83 -10.14 -8.21 -10.94
CA PRO A 83 -9.96 -7.70 -9.58
C PRO A 83 -10.04 -8.75 -8.47
N THR A 84 -10.95 -9.72 -8.60
CA THR A 84 -11.11 -10.79 -7.60
C THR A 84 -9.90 -11.71 -7.54
N LEU A 85 -9.24 -11.97 -8.67
CA LEU A 85 -8.02 -12.79 -8.70
C LEU A 85 -6.85 -12.06 -8.05
N MET A 86 -6.70 -10.77 -8.36
CA MET A 86 -5.57 -9.95 -7.87
C MET A 86 -5.59 -9.75 -6.35
N VAL A 87 -6.78 -9.67 -5.74
CA VAL A 87 -6.93 -9.37 -4.30
C VAL A 87 -7.32 -10.61 -3.48
N GLY A 88 -8.03 -11.57 -4.09
CA GLY A 88 -8.70 -12.66 -3.37
C GLY A 88 -8.02 -14.02 -3.41
N LYS A 89 -6.90 -14.18 -4.13
CA LYS A 89 -6.18 -15.47 -4.22
C LYS A 89 -4.70 -15.31 -3.88
N LEU A 90 -4.23 -16.11 -2.92
CA LEU A 90 -2.82 -16.23 -2.56
C LEU A 90 -2.02 -16.85 -3.73
N LYS A 91 -0.98 -16.15 -4.19
CA LYS A 91 -0.11 -16.49 -5.33
C LYS A 91 -0.87 -16.63 -6.66
N THR A 92 -1.05 -15.50 -7.35
CA THR A 92 -1.39 -15.48 -8.78
C THR A 92 -0.16 -15.10 -9.59
#